data_AF-A0AAE6VSE9-F1
#
_entry.id   AF-A0AAE6VSE9-F1
#
_cell.length_a   1.000
_cell.length_b   1.000
_cell.length_c   1.000
_cell.angle_alpha   90.00
_cell.angle_beta   90.00
_cell.angle_gamma   90.00
#
_symmetry.space_group_name_H-M   'P 1'
#
loop_
_entity.id
_entity.type
_entity.pdbx_description
1 polymer ?
#
loop_
_entity_poly.entity_id
_entity_poly.type
_entity_poly.pdbx_seq_one_letter_code
_entity_poly.pdbx_strand_id
1 'polypeptide(L)'
;MGLADLKKNASLCKSTNNIAVSIDDFIAAADLYAAGQDRPQHEEKQTLMTSDAGKQNNIIDFLQRKYPQHVEPIKSVNKSKQQPFRRCTYTLSETAISQLALLSQQGGIAKSKLIRQLISQYFSLSPQQQKRLDVNFTDQ
;
A
#
# COMPACT_ATOMS: atom_id res chain seq x y z
N MET A 1 12.38 -33.02 15.68
CA MET A 1 12.16 -31.88 16.59
C MET A 1 10.69 -31.87 16.93
N GLY A 2 10.33 -32.17 18.19
CA GLY A 2 8.94 -32.39 18.60
C GLY A 2 8.21 -31.07 18.92
N LEU A 3 6.89 -31.09 18.88
CA LEU A 3 6.01 -29.93 19.14
C LEU A 3 6.18 -29.29 20.55
N ALA A 4 6.98 -29.90 21.43
CA ALA A 4 7.31 -29.38 22.75
C ALA A 4 8.29 -28.19 22.72
N ASP A 5 9.08 -28.03 21.66
CA ASP A 5 10.15 -27.02 21.62
C ASP A 5 9.67 -25.61 21.23
N LEU A 6 8.42 -25.46 20.77
CA LEU A 6 7.90 -24.21 20.21
C LEU A 6 7.32 -23.20 21.22
N LYS A 7 7.45 -23.43 22.54
CA LYS A 7 6.79 -22.61 23.57
C LYS A 7 7.77 -21.91 24.53
N LYS A 8 8.75 -21.15 24.03
CA LYS A 8 9.53 -20.24 24.91
C LYS A 8 9.87 -18.86 24.35
N ASN A 9 9.48 -18.52 23.10
CA ASN A 9 9.75 -17.19 22.51
C ASN A 9 8.46 -16.45 22.10
N ALA A 10 7.38 -16.60 22.88
CA ALA A 10 6.19 -15.77 22.72
C ALA A 10 6.53 -14.38 23.27
N SER A 11 6.93 -13.51 22.34
CA SER A 11 7.28 -12.11 22.54
C SER A 11 6.32 -11.42 23.52
N LEU A 12 6.95 -10.73 24.46
CA LEU A 12 6.40 -9.76 25.40
C LEU A 12 5.40 -8.80 24.70
N CYS A 13 4.11 -9.14 24.66
CA CYS A 13 3.07 -8.18 24.32
C CYS A 13 2.87 -7.27 25.53
N LYS A 14 3.50 -6.10 25.46
CA LYS A 14 3.24 -5.00 26.39
C LYS A 14 1.78 -4.59 26.17
N SER A 15 0.92 -4.97 27.10
CA SER A 15 -0.49 -4.55 27.14
C SER A 15 -0.52 -3.02 27.24
N THR A 16 -0.67 -2.36 26.10
CA THR A 16 -1.01 -0.95 26.05
C THR A 16 -2.53 -0.85 26.03
N ASN A 17 -3.04 -0.10 27.01
CA ASN A 17 -4.39 0.41 27.14
C ASN A 17 -5.37 -0.52 27.88
N ASN A 18 -5.33 -0.47 29.21
CA ASN A 18 -6.53 -0.68 30.02
C ASN A 18 -7.50 0.48 29.72
N ILE A 19 -8.17 0.43 28.57
CA ILE A 19 -9.33 1.27 28.28
C ILE A 19 -10.47 0.65 29.08
N ALA A 20 -10.54 1.00 30.36
CA ALA A 20 -11.78 0.90 31.11
C ALA A 20 -12.68 2.06 30.68
N VAL A 21 -13.12 2.05 29.42
CA VAL A 21 -14.19 2.95 28.97
C VAL A 21 -15.47 2.43 29.60
N SER A 22 -16.11 3.25 30.42
CA SER A 22 -17.42 2.91 30.97
C SER A 22 -18.42 2.78 29.83
N ILE A 23 -19.44 1.96 30.02
CA ILE A 23 -20.48 1.71 29.02
C ILE A 23 -21.12 3.04 28.58
N ASP A 24 -21.33 3.95 29.54
CA ASP A 24 -21.90 5.27 29.29
C ASP A 24 -20.99 6.15 28.42
N ASP A 25 -19.67 6.06 28.58
CA ASP A 25 -18.70 6.85 27.79
C ASP A 25 -18.58 6.32 26.34
N PHE A 26 -18.78 5.02 26.14
CA PHE A 26 -18.88 4.42 24.81
C PHE A 26 -20.20 4.80 24.09
N ILE A 27 -21.32 4.78 24.80
CA ILE A 27 -22.63 5.15 24.24
C ILE A 27 -22.62 6.62 23.81
N ALA A 28 -22.14 7.52 24.67
CA ALA A 28 -22.04 8.93 24.34
C ALA A 28 -21.14 9.18 23.12
N ALA A 29 -20.02 8.45 23.01
CA ALA A 29 -19.14 8.54 21.84
C ALA A 29 -19.81 8.04 20.55
N ALA A 30 -20.62 6.97 20.64
CA ALA A 30 -21.34 6.41 19.51
C ALA A 30 -22.44 7.35 18.99
N ASP A 31 -23.15 8.03 19.89
CA ASP A 31 -24.20 9.00 19.52
C ASP A 31 -23.62 10.22 18.79
N LEU A 32 -22.48 10.73 19.26
CA LEU A 32 -21.75 11.82 18.60
C LEU A 32 -21.26 11.41 17.21
N TYR A 33 -20.77 10.17 17.08
CA TYR A 33 -20.36 9.62 15.78
C TYR A 33 -21.54 9.45 14.83
N ALA A 34 -22.69 8.96 15.31
CA ALA A 34 -23.90 8.84 14.51
C ALA A 34 -24.44 10.20 14.04
N ALA A 35 -24.25 11.24 14.85
CA ALA A 35 -24.56 12.63 14.50
C ALA A 35 -23.54 13.25 13.52
N GLY A 36 -22.46 12.54 13.15
CA GLY A 36 -21.44 13.00 12.22
C GLY A 36 -20.41 13.95 12.84
N GLN A 37 -20.28 13.99 14.16
CA GLN A 37 -19.21 14.72 14.85
C GLN A 37 -17.98 13.83 15.00
N ASP A 38 -16.96 14.09 14.18
CA ASP A 38 -15.66 13.44 14.30
C ASP A 38 -14.94 13.93 15.57
N ARG A 39 -14.71 13.02 16.52
CA ARG A 39 -13.95 13.33 17.73
C ARG A 39 -12.46 13.52 17.35
N PRO A 40 -11.82 14.66 17.69
CA PRO A 40 -10.37 14.73 17.61
C PRO A 40 -9.80 13.75 18.65
N GLN A 41 -8.91 12.87 18.19
CA GLN A 41 -8.05 12.07 19.05
C GLN A 41 -7.40 13.00 20.07
N HIS A 42 -7.43 12.59 21.34
CA HIS A 42 -6.82 13.20 22.52
C HIS A 42 -5.59 14.10 22.19
N GLU A 43 -5.83 15.40 21.95
CA GLU A 43 -4.86 16.44 22.24
C GLU A 43 -5.48 17.32 23.32
N GLU A 44 -4.92 17.20 24.52
CA GLU A 44 -5.11 18.22 25.54
C GLU A 44 -4.55 19.54 24.99
N LYS A 45 -5.44 20.47 24.61
CA LYS A 45 -5.49 21.84 25.13
C LYS A 45 -6.55 22.69 24.42
N GLN A 46 -7.37 23.31 25.28
CA GLN A 46 -8.38 24.35 25.09
C GLN A 46 -7.99 25.46 24.09
N THR A 47 -8.89 25.88 23.18
CA THR A 47 -9.45 27.27 23.11
C THR A 47 -10.49 27.48 21.96
N LEU A 48 -11.73 27.81 22.35
CA LEU A 48 -12.70 28.84 21.89
C LEU A 48 -12.81 29.38 20.43
N MET A 49 -14.09 29.40 19.95
CA MET A 49 -14.80 30.40 19.09
C MET A 49 -14.41 30.43 17.58
N THR A 50 -15.22 30.71 16.55
CA THR A 50 -16.50 31.41 16.29
C THR A 50 -17.21 30.84 15.04
N SER A 51 -18.47 31.27 14.86
CA SER A 51 -19.38 31.24 13.69
C SER A 51 -18.75 31.32 12.29
N ASP A 52 -19.39 30.73 11.27
CA ASP A 52 -20.30 31.48 10.38
C ASP A 52 -20.86 30.67 9.20
N ALA A 53 -22.04 31.12 8.78
CA ALA A 53 -22.85 30.65 7.68
C ALA A 53 -22.12 30.67 6.33
N GLY A 54 -22.39 29.65 5.50
CA GLY A 54 -21.94 29.65 4.12
C GLY A 54 -22.55 28.51 3.32
N LYS A 55 -23.75 28.74 2.77
CA LYS A 55 -24.30 27.96 1.65
C LYS A 55 -23.27 27.95 0.51
N GLN A 56 -22.53 26.86 0.36
CA GLN A 56 -21.77 26.55 -0.84
C GLN A 56 -22.47 25.36 -1.48
N ASN A 57 -23.47 25.64 -2.32
CA ASN A 57 -24.07 24.62 -3.18
C ASN A 57 -22.98 24.13 -4.13
N ASN A 58 -22.45 22.94 -3.88
CA ASN A 58 -21.37 22.31 -4.66
C ASN A 58 -21.88 21.94 -6.05
N ILE A 59 -21.98 22.93 -6.95
CA ILE A 59 -22.18 22.73 -8.40
C ILE A 59 -21.13 21.75 -8.96
N ILE A 60 -19.96 21.71 -8.32
CA ILE A 60 -18.84 20.80 -8.60
C ILE A 60 -19.22 19.34 -8.33
N ASP A 61 -19.93 19.04 -7.23
CA ASP A 61 -20.31 17.65 -6.86
C ASP A 61 -21.38 17.07 -7.81
N PHE A 62 -22.30 17.92 -8.29
CA PHE A 62 -23.33 17.52 -9.25
C PHE A 62 -22.75 17.16 -10.64
N LEU A 63 -21.77 17.93 -11.13
CA LEU A 63 -21.13 17.66 -12.42
C LEU A 63 -20.19 16.44 -12.36
N GLN A 64 -19.52 16.22 -11.21
CA GLN A 64 -18.66 15.07 -10.95
C GLN A 64 -19.43 13.74 -11.05
N ARG A 65 -20.70 13.70 -10.59
CA ARG A 65 -21.57 12.52 -10.68
C ARG A 65 -22.07 12.23 -12.09
N LYS A 66 -22.32 13.27 -12.90
CA LYS A 66 -22.94 13.11 -14.22
C LYS A 66 -21.93 12.81 -15.33
N TYR A 67 -20.67 13.20 -15.15
CA TYR A 67 -19.58 12.96 -16.09
C TYR A 67 -18.28 12.58 -15.36
N PRO A 68 -18.01 11.29 -15.11
CA PRO A 68 -16.73 10.85 -14.57
C PRO A 68 -15.65 10.92 -15.66
N GLN A 69 -15.26 12.14 -16.05
CA GLN A 69 -14.07 12.35 -16.88
C GLN A 69 -12.86 12.45 -15.96
N HIS A 70 -11.95 11.50 -16.15
CA HIS A 70 -10.62 11.35 -15.56
C HIS A 70 -9.85 12.68 -15.47
N VAL A 71 -9.78 13.30 -14.28
CA VAL A 71 -8.80 14.36 -14.00
C VAL A 71 -7.84 13.82 -12.94
N GLU A 72 -6.67 13.38 -13.38
CA GLU A 72 -5.60 12.91 -12.50
C GLU A 72 -5.06 14.08 -11.66
N PRO A 73 -5.12 14.01 -10.31
CA PRO A 73 -4.55 15.06 -9.47
C PRO A 73 -3.02 15.02 -9.53
N ILE A 74 -2.42 16.17 -9.86
CA ILE A 74 -0.97 16.40 -9.89
C ILE A 74 -0.42 16.15 -8.48
N LYS A 75 0.35 15.07 -8.32
CA LYS A 75 0.88 14.63 -7.03
C LYS A 75 2.04 15.54 -6.58
N SER A 76 1.86 16.17 -5.42
CA SER A 76 2.89 16.94 -4.71
C SER A 76 4.04 16.03 -4.26
N VAL A 77 5.26 16.50 -4.50
CA VAL A 77 6.54 15.85 -4.15
C VAL A 77 6.72 15.86 -2.64
N ASN A 78 6.11 14.90 -1.95
CA ASN A 78 6.35 14.62 -0.55
C ASN A 78 7.33 13.45 -0.44
N LYS A 79 8.34 13.58 0.44
CA LYS A 79 9.32 12.54 0.81
C LYS A 79 8.67 11.16 0.76
N SER A 80 8.96 10.42 -0.32
CA SER A 80 8.13 9.30 -0.73
C SER A 80 8.26 8.19 0.31
N LYS A 81 7.21 8.03 1.12
CA LYS A 81 6.94 6.75 1.78
C LYS A 81 6.91 5.74 0.63
N GLN A 82 7.96 4.94 0.52
CA GLN A 82 8.12 3.96 -0.56
C GLN A 82 6.87 3.10 -0.55
N GLN A 83 6.05 3.24 -1.59
CA GLN A 83 4.81 2.50 -1.67
C GLN A 83 5.14 1.01 -1.69
N PRO A 84 4.36 0.16 -1.00
CA PRO A 84 4.62 -1.27 -1.01
C PRO A 84 4.57 -1.82 -2.45
N PHE A 85 5.45 -2.76 -2.75
CA PHE A 85 5.46 -3.42 -4.06
C PHE A 85 4.11 -4.14 -4.28
N ARG A 86 3.51 -3.92 -5.45
CA ARG A 86 2.32 -4.67 -5.86
C ARG A 86 2.71 -6.11 -6.19
N ARG A 87 1.86 -7.06 -5.80
CA ARG A 87 2.03 -8.49 -6.12
C ARG A 87 1.47 -8.77 -7.50
N CYS A 88 2.10 -9.68 -8.23
CA CYS A 88 1.68 -10.13 -9.54
C CYS A 88 2.01 -11.61 -9.70
N THR A 89 1.21 -12.31 -10.49
CA THR A 89 1.43 -13.72 -10.88
C THR A 89 1.74 -13.77 -12.36
N TYR A 90 2.75 -14.54 -12.74
CA TYR A 90 3.16 -14.73 -14.12
C TYR A 90 3.20 -16.22 -14.43
N THR A 91 2.83 -16.57 -15.66
CA THR A 91 3.03 -17.92 -16.20
C THR A 91 4.43 -17.99 -16.81
N LEU A 92 5.21 -18.99 -16.43
CA LEU A 92 6.58 -19.21 -16.90
C LEU A 92 6.73 -20.68 -17.29
N SER A 93 7.63 -20.98 -18.22
CA SER A 93 8.01 -22.36 -18.53
C SER A 93 8.77 -23.01 -17.36
N GLU A 94 8.72 -24.34 -17.28
CA GLU A 94 9.45 -25.08 -16.23
C GLU A 94 10.97 -24.85 -16.29
N THR A 95 11.49 -24.70 -17.51
CA THR A 95 12.90 -24.38 -17.75
C THR A 95 13.26 -23.00 -17.20
N ALA A 96 12.42 -21.98 -17.44
CA ALA A 96 12.63 -20.63 -16.93
C ALA A 96 12.54 -20.57 -15.39
N ILE A 97 11.60 -21.32 -14.78
CA ILE A 97 11.47 -21.42 -13.33
C ILE A 97 12.75 -22.02 -12.72
N SER A 98 13.30 -23.06 -13.35
CA SER A 98 14.53 -23.73 -12.92
C SER A 98 15.75 -22.82 -13.04
N GLN A 99 15.91 -22.15 -14.18
CA GLN A 99 16.99 -21.17 -14.41
C GLN A 99 16.91 -20.01 -13.41
N LEU A 100 15.72 -19.45 -13.19
CA LEU A 100 15.51 -18.37 -12.21
C LEU A 100 15.87 -18.81 -10.78
N ALA A 101 15.58 -20.07 -10.41
CA ALA A 101 15.94 -20.61 -9.11
C ALA A 101 17.45 -20.79 -8.96
N LEU A 102 18.12 -21.34 -9.98
CA LEU A 102 19.58 -21.52 -10.00
C LEU A 102 20.30 -20.17 -9.89
N LEU A 103 19.91 -19.17 -10.69
CA LEU A 103 20.50 -17.82 -10.64
C LEU A 103 20.29 -17.16 -9.27
N SER A 104 19.12 -17.35 -8.67
CA SER A 104 18.80 -16.83 -7.34
C SER A 104 19.69 -17.45 -6.26
N GLN A 105 19.92 -18.76 -6.31
CA GLN A 105 20.78 -19.49 -5.36
C GLN A 105 22.25 -19.10 -5.51
N GLN A 106 22.76 -19.07 -6.74
CA GLN A 106 24.16 -18.74 -7.01
C GLN A 106 24.51 -17.29 -6.66
N GLY A 107 23.62 -16.35 -7.01
CA GLY A 107 23.85 -14.93 -6.73
C GLY A 107 23.49 -14.50 -5.31
N GLY A 108 22.80 -15.34 -4.53
CA GLY A 108 22.22 -14.94 -3.25
C GLY A 108 21.16 -13.83 -3.38
N ILE A 109 20.57 -13.66 -4.58
CA ILE A 109 19.60 -12.61 -4.88
C ILE A 109 18.21 -13.24 -4.93
N ALA A 110 17.21 -12.62 -4.30
CA ALA A 110 15.83 -13.11 -4.36
C ALA A 110 15.29 -13.10 -5.80
N LYS A 111 14.54 -14.15 -6.19
CA LYS A 111 13.92 -14.29 -7.52
C LYS A 111 13.18 -13.03 -7.99
N SER A 112 12.36 -12.43 -7.11
CA SER A 112 11.61 -11.22 -7.44
C SER A 112 12.51 -10.00 -7.69
N LYS A 113 13.67 -9.92 -7.03
CA LYS A 113 14.66 -8.86 -7.25
C LYS A 113 15.36 -9.05 -8.60
N LEU A 114 15.70 -10.29 -8.96
CA LEU A 114 16.27 -10.61 -10.26
C LEU A 114 15.34 -10.19 -11.39
N ILE A 115 14.06 -10.56 -11.32
CA ILE A 115 13.04 -10.16 -12.30
C ILE A 115 12.99 -8.63 -12.44
N ARG A 116 12.95 -7.89 -11.32
CA ARG A 116 12.96 -6.41 -11.36
C ARG A 116 14.21 -5.86 -12.04
N GLN A 117 15.39 -6.41 -11.73
CA GLN A 117 16.65 -5.98 -12.35
C GLN A 117 16.66 -6.24 -13.86
N LEU A 118 16.24 -7.43 -14.30
CA LEU A 118 16.16 -7.77 -15.71
C LEU A 118 15.18 -6.86 -16.46
N ILE A 119 14.03 -6.57 -15.87
CA ILE A 119 13.05 -5.62 -16.44
C ILE A 119 13.68 -4.22 -16.55
N SER A 120 14.33 -3.72 -15.50
CA SER A 120 14.98 -2.40 -15.54
C SER A 120 16.09 -2.33 -16.59
N GLN A 121 16.90 -3.40 -16.70
CA GLN A 121 17.94 -3.50 -17.72
C GLN A 121 17.34 -3.48 -19.12
N TYR A 122 16.36 -4.35 -19.39
CA TYR A 122 15.71 -4.41 -20.71
C TYR A 122 15.03 -3.08 -21.07
N PHE A 123 14.36 -2.45 -20.10
CA PHE A 123 13.71 -1.14 -20.31
C PHE A 123 14.72 -0.01 -20.59
N SER A 124 15.94 -0.10 -20.07
CA SER A 124 16.99 0.89 -20.31
C SER A 124 17.66 0.79 -21.70
N LEU A 125 17.44 -0.31 -22.42
CA LEU A 125 17.99 -0.51 -23.76
C LEU A 125 17.26 0.33 -24.82
N SER A 126 17.94 0.64 -25.92
CA SER A 126 17.30 1.36 -27.03
C SER A 126 16.28 0.46 -27.77
N PRO A 127 15.26 1.03 -28.43
CA PRO A 127 14.27 0.24 -29.18
C PRO A 127 14.90 -0.66 -30.25
N GLN A 128 16.02 -0.26 -30.83
CA GLN A 128 16.76 -1.08 -31.80
C GLN A 128 17.45 -2.26 -31.14
N GLN A 129 17.99 -2.09 -29.93
CA GLN A 129 18.61 -3.16 -29.15
C GLN A 129 17.57 -4.17 -28.64
N GLN A 130 16.42 -3.68 -28.18
CA GLN A 130 15.29 -4.53 -27.77
C GLN A 130 14.86 -5.46 -28.92
N LYS A 131 14.62 -4.88 -30.11
CA LYS A 131 14.28 -5.67 -31.31
C LYS A 131 15.30 -6.76 -31.65
N ARG A 132 16.60 -6.48 -31.47
CA ARG A 132 17.65 -7.50 -31.71
C ARG A 132 17.58 -8.64 -30.71
N LEU A 133 17.23 -8.36 -29.46
CA LEU A 133 17.06 -9.40 -28.45
C LEU A 133 15.84 -10.26 -28.77
N ASP A 134 14.72 -9.65 -29.17
CA ASP A 134 13.47 -10.38 -29.46
C ASP A 134 13.63 -11.41 -30.59
N VAL A 135 14.46 -11.10 -31.60
CA VAL A 135 14.81 -12.04 -32.69
C VAL A 135 15.53 -13.28 -32.17
N ASN A 136 16.33 -13.17 -31.12
CA ASN A 136 17.03 -14.31 -30.53
C ASN A 136 16.12 -15.18 -29.65
N PHE A 137 14.93 -14.70 -29.28
CA PHE A 137 13.97 -15.41 -28.45
C PHE A 137 12.82 -16.03 -29.25
N THR A 138 12.83 -15.94 -30.59
CA THR A 138 11.71 -16.40 -31.42
C THR A 138 11.66 -17.93 -31.61
N ASP A 139 12.66 -18.68 -31.11
CA ASP A 139 12.71 -20.14 -31.20
C ASP A 139 12.73 -20.78 -29.81
N GLN A 140 11.54 -21.08 -29.25
CA GLN A 140 11.33 -22.12 -28.22
C GLN A 140 9.84 -22.44 -28.02
#